data_AF-R7PVS0-F1
#
_entry.id   AF-R7PVS0-F1
#
_cell.length_a   1.000
_cell.length_b   1.000
_cell.length_c   1.000
_cell.angle_alpha   90.00
_cell.angle_beta   90.00
_cell.angle_gamma   90.00
#
_symmetry.space_group_name_H-M   'P 1'
#
loop_
_entity.id
_entity.type
_entity.pdbx_description
1 polymer ?
#
loop_
_entity_poly.entity_id
_entity_poly.type
_entity_poly.pdbx_seq_one_letter_code
_entity_poly.pdbx_strand_id
1 'polypeptide(L)' 'MKINEETKVRNQGEISLITTIPKTYVKALNIKSGDTLEWILNTETETLELKVVK' A
#
# COMPACT_ATOMS: atom_id res chain seq x y z
N MET A 1 -8.79 0.35 -16.94
CA MET A 1 -7.44 0.95 -16.96
C MET A 1 -6.59 0.22 -15.94
N LYS A 2 -5.38 -0.22 -16.30
CA LYS A 2 -4.41 -0.81 -15.36
C LYS A 2 -3.33 0.23 -15.12
N ILE A 3 -3.09 0.58 -13.85
CA ILE A 3 -2.09 1.57 -13.44
C ILE A 3 -1.02 0.82 -12.66
N ASN A 4 0.23 0.99 -13.06
CA ASN A 4 1.39 0.41 -12.39
C ASN A 4 2.32 1.56 -11.98
N GLU A 5 2.70 1.61 -10.72
CA GLU A 5 3.62 2.58 -10.11
C GLU A 5 4.44 1.85 -9.06
N GLU A 6 5.74 2.15 -9.01
CA GLU A 6 6.67 1.59 -8.03
C GLU A 6 7.01 2.63 -6.97
N THR A 7 7.17 2.17 -5.73
CA THR A 7 7.58 3.02 -4.62
C THR A 7 8.72 2.35 -3.87
N LYS A 8 9.63 3.17 -3.33
CA LYS A 8 10.75 2.68 -2.54
C LYS A 8 10.35 2.60 -1.07
N VAL A 9 10.68 1.46 -0.48
CA VAL A 9 10.62 1.27 0.97
C VAL A 9 11.75 2.08 1.64
N ARG A 10 11.45 2.68 2.79
CA ARG A 10 12.38 3.53 3.55
C ARG A 10 12.29 3.17 5.03
N ASN A 11 13.38 3.40 5.76
CA ASN A 11 13.36 3.27 7.22
C ASN A 11 12.56 4.40 7.84
N GLN A 12 11.68 4.07 8.78
CA GLN A 12 11.05 4.99 9.71
C GLN A 12 11.58 4.68 11.11
N GLY A 13 12.55 5.49 11.55
CA GLY A 13 13.33 5.19 12.74
C GLY A 13 14.15 3.92 12.58
N GLU A 14 14.39 3.22 13.70
CA GLU A 14 15.21 2.01 13.74
C GLU A 14 14.40 0.71 13.62
N ILE A 15 13.07 0.80 13.77
CA ILE A 15 12.23 -0.37 14.07
C ILE A 15 11.25 -0.70 12.93
N SER A 16 11.08 0.19 11.96
CA SER A 16 10.02 0.04 10.97
C SER A 16 10.42 0.46 9.57
N LEU A 17 9.79 -0.20 8.60
CA LEU A 17 9.86 0.12 7.19
C LEU A 17 8.54 0.73 6.76
N ILE A 18 8.61 1.79 5.96
CA ILE A 18 7.44 2.44 5.37
C ILE A 18 7.57 2.52 3.86
N THR A 19 6.43 2.50 3.18
CA THR A 19 6.32 2.96 1.79
C THR A 19 5.12 3.89 1.66
N THR A 20 5.17 4.76 0.66
CA THR A 20 4.08 5.68 0.34
C THR A 20 3.10 5.03 -0.61
N ILE A 21 1.80 5.22 -0.41
CA ILE A 21 0.80 4.87 -1.41
C ILE A 21 0.80 5.96 -2.49
N PRO A 22 1.03 5.64 -3.78
CA PRO A 22 0.98 6.62 -4.86
C PRO A 22 -0.33 7.43 -4.86
N LYS A 23 -0.22 8.74 -5.13
CA LYS A 23 -1.37 9.66 -5.14
C LYS A 23 -2.46 9.22 -6.11
N THR A 24 -2.08 8.57 -7.21
CA THR A 24 -3.02 8.03 -8.20
C THR A 24 -3.93 6.99 -7.57
N TYR A 25 -3.37 6.07 -6.76
CA TYR A 25 -4.14 5.02 -6.08
C TYR A 25 -4.98 5.59 -4.94
N VAL A 26 -4.45 6.56 -4.18
CA VAL A 26 -5.22 7.27 -3.14
C VAL A 26 -6.49 7.88 -3.73
N LYS A 27 -6.37 8.56 -4.87
CA LYS A 27 -7.52 9.15 -5.57
C LYS A 27 -8.46 8.10 -6.14
N ALA A 28 -7.93 7.08 -6.80
CA ALA A 28 -8.73 6.04 -7.44
C ALA A 28 -9.54 5.21 -6.43
N LEU A 29 -8.96 4.92 -5.25
CA LEU A 29 -9.59 4.15 -4.18
C LEU A 29 -10.29 5.03 -3.13
N ASN A 30 -10.18 6.37 -3.25
CA ASN A 30 -10.69 7.34 -2.29
C ASN A 30 -10.23 7.09 -0.85
N ILE A 31 -8.95 6.75 -0.68
CA ILE A 31 -8.33 6.51 0.63
C ILE A 31 -8.18 7.83 1.37
N LYS A 32 -8.54 7.85 2.65
CA LYS A 32 -8.45 9.00 3.55
C LYS A 32 -7.61 8.69 4.78
N SER A 33 -7.14 9.75 5.44
CA SER A 33 -6.49 9.59 6.74
C SER A 33 -7.48 9.01 7.75
N GLY A 34 -7.07 7.96 8.46
CA GLY A 34 -7.91 7.22 9.39
C GLY A 34 -8.56 5.96 8.80
N ASP A 35 -8.52 5.77 7.48
CA ASP A 35 -9.00 4.53 6.86
C ASP A 35 -8.12 3.33 7.24
N THR A 36 -8.73 2.16 7.35
CA THR A 36 -8.05 0.89 7.60
C THR A 36 -7.66 0.22 6.28
N LEU A 37 -6.41 -0.22 6.19
CA LEU A 37 -5.92 -1.04 5.08
C LEU A 37 -5.60 -2.45 5.59
N GLU A 38 -6.17 -3.45 4.95
CA GLU A 38 -5.82 -4.86 5.13
C GLU A 38 -4.69 -5.22 4.15
N TRP A 39 -3.67 -5.92 4.68
CA TRP A 39 -2.51 -6.38 3.92
C TRP A 39 -2.57 -7.90 3.82
N ILE A 40 -2.56 -8.43 2.61
CA ILE A 40 -2.66 -9.87 2.35
C ILE A 40 -1.41 -10.32 1.62
N LEU A 41 -0.57 -11.10 2.31
CA LEU A 41 0.63 -11.70 1.73
C LEU A 41 0.29 -13.06 1.14
N ASN A 42 0.57 -13.25 -0.15
CA ASN A 42 0.64 -14.57 -0.76
C ASN A 42 2.11 -14.95 -0.96
N THR A 43 2.57 -15.93 -0.20
CA THR A 43 3.97 -16.39 -0.23
C THR A 43 4.28 -17.29 -1.42
N GLU A 44 3.29 -17.89 -2.07
CA GLU A 44 3.50 -18.73 -3.25
C GLU A 44 3.78 -17.87 -4.49
N THR A 45 3.10 -16.74 -4.61
CA THR A 45 3.25 -15.80 -5.74
C THR A 45 4.14 -14.61 -5.42
N GLU A 46 4.65 -14.52 -4.18
CA GLU A 46 5.42 -13.38 -3.67
C GLU A 46 4.71 -12.03 -3.86
N THR A 47 3.38 -12.03 -3.76
CA THR A 47 2.56 -10.82 -3.93
C THR A 47 1.97 -10.32 -2.63
N LEU A 48 1.92 -9.01 -2.48
CA LEU A 48 1.28 -8.32 -1.37
C LEU A 48 0.11 -7.49 -1.90
N GLU A 49 -1.10 -7.82 -1.47
CA GLU A 49 -2.31 -7.09 -1.84
C GLU A 49 -2.73 -6.15 -0.71
N LEU A 50 -3.19 -4.96 -1.10
CA LEU A 50 -3.72 -3.94 -0.20
C LEU A 50 -5.22 -3.77 -0.46
N LYS A 51 -6.04 -3.92 0.58
CA LYS A 51 -7.49 -3.71 0.51
C LYS A 51 -7.92 -2.62 1.47
N VAL A 52 -8.76 -1.70 0.99
CA VAL A 52 -9.41 -0.69 1.84
C VAL A 52 -10.58 -1.35 2.56
N VAL A 53 -10.58 -1.33 3.89
CA VAL A 53 -11.67 -1.83 4.72
C VAL A 53 -12.62 -0.67 5.03
N LYS A 54 -13.92 -0.87 4.78
CA LYS A 54 -14.98 0.13 5.00
C LYS A 54 -16.03 -0.37 5.98
#